data_AF-A0A947HVB1-F1
#
_entry.id   AF-A0A947HVB1-F1
#
_cell.length_a   1.000
_cell.length_b   1.000
_cell.length_c   1.000
_cell.angle_alpha   90.00
_cell.angle_beta   90.00
_cell.angle_gamma   90.00
#
_symmetry.space_group_name_H-M   'P 1'
#
loop_
_entity.id
_entity.type
_entity.pdbx_description
1 polymer ?
#
loop_
_entity_poly.entity_id
_entity_poly.type
_entity_poly.pdbx_seq_one_letter_code
_entity_poly.pdbx_strand_id
1 'polypeptide(L)'
;FKNEAGEFESRIACNERENFADNNVATADVTLPKGTGGLVTEPCARGQLGPTRNCGFKAPEAAVVCTPGEQTTLKCDGGTLSAPVAVRICEGSSKLGAIPCTYRDALTTATADGSSLQVTFTCPAARDVPGGEVGGSVGVYVAPLIEGDPANVECLP
;
A
#
# COMPACT_ATOMS: atom_id res chain seq x y z
N PHE A 1 6.42 20.84 -5.96
CA PHE A 1 6.12 22.28 -5.76
C PHE A 1 7.43 23.04 -5.91
N LYS A 2 7.42 24.37 -6.02
CA LYS A 2 8.67 25.14 -6.12
C LYS A 2 9.07 25.66 -4.74
N ASN A 3 10.36 25.59 -4.40
CA ASN A 3 10.90 26.24 -3.21
C ASN A 3 10.94 27.78 -3.40
N GLU A 4 11.40 28.52 -2.38
CA GLU A 4 11.53 29.99 -2.46
C GLU A 4 12.53 30.44 -3.55
N ALA A 5 13.43 29.56 -3.99
CA ALA A 5 14.35 29.78 -5.10
C ALA A 5 13.78 29.39 -6.47
N GLY A 6 12.55 28.86 -6.54
CA GLY A 6 11.88 28.50 -7.79
C GLY A 6 12.22 27.12 -8.36
N GLU A 7 12.97 26.30 -7.63
CA GLU A 7 13.43 24.97 -8.04
C GLU A 7 12.35 23.91 -7.79
N PHE A 8 12.29 22.89 -8.64
CA PHE A 8 11.34 21.79 -8.45
C PHE A 8 11.74 20.92 -7.25
N GLU A 9 10.92 20.97 -6.20
CA GLU A 9 11.09 20.20 -4.99
C GLU A 9 9.91 19.21 -4.84
N SER A 10 10.25 17.94 -4.62
CA SER A 10 9.31 16.89 -4.21
C SER A 10 9.25 16.90 -2.67
N ARG A 11 8.07 16.94 -2.05
CA ARG A 11 7.90 16.79 -0.59
C ARG A 11 7.84 15.28 -0.44
N ILE A 12 8.66 14.62 0.37
CA ILE A 12 8.66 14.65 1.85
C ILE A 12 10.12 14.59 2.37
N ALA A 13 10.81 15.72 2.39
CA ALA A 13 11.92 15.92 3.33
C ALA A 13 11.53 17.12 4.17
N CYS A 14 11.26 16.90 5.46
CA CYS A 14 11.08 18.01 6.38
C CYS A 14 12.45 18.65 6.57
N ASN A 15 12.67 19.83 5.97
CA ASN A 15 13.78 20.66 6.40
C ASN A 15 13.48 21.10 7.83
N GLU A 16 14.15 20.45 8.78
CA GLU A 16 14.10 20.80 10.19
C GLU A 16 14.48 22.27 10.32
N ARG A 17 13.56 23.08 10.85
CA ARG A 17 13.84 24.49 11.13
C ARG A 17 14.90 24.57 12.21
N GLU A 18 15.69 25.64 12.19
CA GLU A 18 16.55 25.98 13.32
C GLU A 18 15.71 25.96 14.60
N ASN A 19 16.19 25.26 15.63
CA ASN A 19 15.52 25.09 16.92
C ASN A 19 14.21 24.28 16.89
N PHE A 20 13.91 23.50 15.84
CA PHE A 20 12.68 22.68 15.84
C PHE A 20 12.62 21.70 17.02
N ALA A 21 13.80 21.26 17.50
CA ALA A 21 13.94 20.33 18.62
C ALA A 21 13.93 21.02 19.99
N ASP A 22 14.05 22.35 20.08
CA ASP A 22 14.23 23.07 21.35
C ASP A 22 13.03 22.94 22.29
N ASN A 23 11.84 22.68 21.75
CA ASN A 23 10.62 22.40 22.50
C ASN A 23 10.22 20.92 22.48
N ASN A 24 11.04 20.04 21.91
CA ASN A 24 10.82 18.60 21.95
C ASN A 24 11.39 18.05 23.27
N VAL A 25 10.67 18.32 24.36
CA VAL A 25 11.12 18.03 25.74
C VAL A 25 11.10 16.53 26.08
N ALA A 26 10.50 15.69 25.24
CA ALA A 26 10.45 14.25 25.43
C ALA A 26 10.13 13.52 24.11
N THR A 27 10.72 12.34 23.96
CA THR A 27 10.39 11.36 22.91
C THR A 27 10.00 10.05 23.58
N ALA A 28 9.08 9.33 22.96
CA ALA A 28 8.69 7.99 23.39
C ALA A 28 8.77 7.05 22.20
N ASP A 29 9.45 5.92 22.39
CA ASP A 29 9.46 4.85 21.40
C ASP A 29 8.13 4.10 21.45
N VAL A 30 7.39 4.14 20.35
CA VAL A 30 6.15 3.39 20.18
C VAL A 30 6.38 2.30 19.14
N THR A 31 6.19 1.04 19.52
CA THR A 31 6.21 -0.07 18.57
C THR A 31 4.84 -0.19 17.91
N LEU A 32 4.76 0.16 16.64
CA LEU A 32 3.57 -0.10 15.84
C LEU A 32 3.64 -1.54 15.29
N PRO A 33 2.58 -2.35 15.47
CA PRO A 33 2.56 -3.69 14.91
C PRO A 33 2.54 -3.61 13.37
N LYS A 34 3.48 -4.30 12.72
CA LYS A 34 3.61 -4.28 11.26
C LYS A 34 2.37 -4.91 10.61
N GLY A 35 1.87 -4.28 9.55
CA GLY A 35 0.76 -4.79 8.74
C GLY A 35 -0.58 -4.89 9.47
N THR A 36 -0.72 -4.40 10.70
CA THR A 36 -1.96 -4.48 11.48
C THR A 36 -2.26 -3.16 12.17
N GLY A 37 -3.54 -2.81 12.25
CA GLY A 37 -3.98 -1.52 12.77
C GLY A 37 -3.97 -0.44 11.70
N GLY A 38 -5.09 0.25 11.55
CA GLY A 38 -5.30 1.28 10.55
C GLY A 38 -6.57 1.05 9.73
N LEU A 39 -7.12 2.14 9.21
CA LEU A 39 -8.40 2.20 8.53
C LEU A 39 -8.62 1.03 7.54
N VAL A 40 -7.61 0.74 6.71
CA VAL A 40 -7.66 -0.23 5.61
C VAL A 40 -7.69 -1.69 6.10
N THR A 41 -6.97 -2.00 7.17
CA THR A 41 -6.82 -3.38 7.68
C THR A 41 -7.79 -3.71 8.81
N GLU A 42 -8.47 -2.69 9.36
CA GLU A 42 -9.54 -2.89 10.33
C GLU A 42 -10.81 -3.51 9.71
N PRO A 43 -11.58 -4.31 10.46
CA PRO A 43 -12.85 -4.87 9.99
C PRO A 43 -13.86 -3.81 9.52
N CYS A 44 -14.71 -4.17 8.56
CA CYS A 44 -15.75 -3.26 8.05
C CYS A 44 -17.00 -3.25 8.95
N ALA A 45 -17.03 -2.39 9.96
CA ALA A 45 -18.13 -2.39 10.94
C ALA A 45 -19.42 -1.63 10.53
N ARG A 46 -19.48 -1.02 9.33
CA ARG A 46 -20.60 -0.14 8.92
C ARG A 46 -21.28 -0.57 7.61
N GLY A 47 -21.25 -1.87 7.31
CA GLY A 47 -21.86 -2.42 6.09
C GLY A 47 -21.18 -1.95 4.81
N GLN A 48 -19.88 -1.64 4.86
CA GLN A 48 -19.12 -1.24 3.68
C GLN A 48 -18.82 -2.46 2.79
N LEU A 49 -19.27 -2.42 1.55
CA LEU A 49 -19.14 -3.53 0.59
C LEU A 49 -18.36 -3.10 -0.65
N GLY A 50 -17.82 -4.09 -1.35
CA GLY A 50 -17.19 -3.89 -2.65
C GLY A 50 -15.73 -3.42 -2.61
N PRO A 51 -15.09 -3.30 -3.79
CA PRO A 51 -13.64 -3.12 -3.91
C PRO A 51 -13.14 -1.72 -3.53
N THR A 52 -14.03 -0.73 -3.45
CA THR A 52 -13.67 0.68 -3.19
C THR A 52 -13.63 1.05 -1.70
N ARG A 53 -14.02 0.13 -0.80
CA ARG A 53 -14.01 0.37 0.65
C ARG A 53 -12.60 0.48 1.20
N ASN A 54 -12.43 1.19 2.32
CA ASN A 54 -11.13 1.35 2.97
C ASN A 54 -11.07 0.55 4.26
N CYS A 55 -11.54 -0.70 4.27
CA CYS A 55 -11.54 -1.58 5.44
C CYS A 55 -11.57 -3.05 5.01
N GLY A 56 -11.21 -3.94 5.93
CA GLY A 56 -11.31 -5.39 5.78
C GLY A 56 -10.27 -6.00 4.85
N PHE A 57 -9.22 -5.27 4.50
CA PHE A 57 -8.12 -5.80 3.70
C PHE A 57 -7.10 -6.48 4.60
N LYS A 58 -6.71 -7.71 4.23
CA LYS A 58 -5.58 -8.39 4.85
C LYS A 58 -4.28 -7.78 4.33
N ALA A 59 -3.37 -7.46 5.24
CA ALA A 59 -2.02 -7.05 4.87
C ALA A 59 -1.24 -8.23 4.27
N PRO A 60 -0.38 -7.98 3.27
CA PRO A 60 0.49 -9.02 2.75
C PRO A 60 1.53 -9.43 3.79
N GLU A 61 2.02 -10.67 3.69
CA GLU A 61 3.12 -11.16 4.54
C GLU A 61 4.45 -10.50 4.17
N ALA A 62 4.64 -10.20 2.88
CA ALA A 62 5.81 -9.51 2.35
C ALA A 62 5.42 -8.56 1.21
N ALA A 63 6.21 -7.51 1.02
CA ALA A 63 6.06 -6.65 -0.16
C ALA A 63 6.61 -7.37 -1.40
N VAL A 64 5.96 -7.14 -2.55
CA VAL A 64 6.43 -7.58 -3.86
C VAL A 64 7.43 -6.55 -4.38
N VAL A 65 8.54 -7.04 -4.93
CA VAL A 65 9.58 -6.21 -5.55
C VAL A 65 9.34 -6.13 -7.06
N CYS A 66 9.46 -4.94 -7.62
CA CYS A 66 9.36 -4.68 -9.05
C CYS A 66 10.38 -3.61 -9.50
N THR A 67 10.62 -3.47 -10.81
CA THR A 67 11.55 -2.46 -11.32
C THR A 67 10.93 -1.06 -11.24
N PRO A 68 11.52 -0.09 -10.50
CA PRO A 68 10.95 1.25 -10.35
C PRO A 68 10.63 1.93 -11.68
N GLY A 69 9.41 2.46 -11.82
CA GLY A 69 8.96 3.18 -13.01
C GLY A 69 8.51 2.29 -14.18
N GLU A 70 8.77 0.98 -14.14
CA GLU A 70 8.32 0.06 -15.20
C GLU A 70 6.88 -0.42 -14.98
N GLN A 71 6.22 -0.79 -16.07
CA GLN A 71 4.94 -1.48 -15.98
C GLN A 71 5.18 -2.90 -15.46
N THR A 72 4.45 -3.27 -14.41
CA THR A 72 4.48 -4.59 -13.78
C THR A 72 3.09 -5.21 -13.88
N THR A 73 3.03 -6.50 -14.17
CA THR A 73 1.80 -7.28 -14.15
C THR A 73 1.96 -8.36 -13.10
N LEU A 74 0.99 -8.48 -12.19
CA LEU A 74 0.88 -9.61 -11.28
C LEU A 74 -0.23 -10.53 -11.76
N LYS A 75 0.03 -11.83 -11.73
CA LYS A 75 -1.00 -12.86 -11.86
C LYS A 75 -1.53 -13.17 -10.47
N CYS A 76 -2.79 -12.84 -10.25
CA CYS A 76 -3.54 -13.15 -9.04
C CYS A 76 -4.35 -14.43 -9.24
N ASP A 77 -4.00 -15.48 -8.51
CA ASP A 77 -4.67 -16.77 -8.53
C ASP A 77 -5.22 -17.09 -7.14
N GLY A 78 -6.50 -17.48 -7.10
CA GLY A 78 -7.17 -17.95 -5.88
C GLY A 78 -7.62 -19.40 -5.98
N GLY A 79 -7.16 -20.12 -7.01
CA GLY A 79 -7.77 -21.37 -7.43
C GLY A 79 -9.22 -21.16 -7.85
N THR A 80 -10.08 -22.14 -7.54
CA THR A 80 -11.53 -21.97 -7.66
C THR A 80 -12.01 -21.07 -6.53
N LEU A 81 -12.05 -19.76 -6.75
CA LEU A 81 -12.66 -18.84 -5.79
C LEU A 81 -14.15 -19.18 -5.67
N SER A 82 -14.61 -19.42 -4.45
CA SER A 82 -16.04 -19.61 -4.17
C SER A 82 -16.79 -18.28 -4.08
N ALA A 83 -16.08 -17.15 -4.04
CA ALA A 83 -16.61 -15.80 -3.93
C ALA A 83 -15.65 -14.77 -4.53
N PRO A 84 -16.15 -13.61 -5.00
CA PRO A 84 -15.30 -12.57 -5.55
C PRO A 84 -14.49 -11.85 -4.47
N VAL A 85 -13.28 -11.44 -4.84
CA VAL A 85 -12.28 -10.82 -3.95
C VAL A 85 -11.70 -9.56 -4.57
N ALA A 86 -11.47 -8.55 -3.74
CA ALA A 86 -10.83 -7.30 -4.11
C ALA A 86 -9.33 -7.43 -3.88
N VAL A 87 -8.55 -7.11 -4.90
CA VAL A 87 -7.09 -6.98 -4.83
C VAL A 87 -6.76 -5.50 -4.97
N ARG A 88 -6.02 -4.96 -4.01
CA ARG A 88 -5.54 -3.58 -4.01
C ARG A 88 -4.03 -3.54 -3.95
N ILE A 89 -3.42 -2.87 -4.90
CA ILE A 89 -1.97 -2.69 -4.96
C ILE A 89 -1.64 -1.32 -4.36
N CYS A 90 -0.87 -1.33 -3.28
CA CYS A 90 -0.41 -0.14 -2.60
C CYS A 90 1.10 0.00 -2.76
N GLU A 91 1.61 1.22 -2.76
CA GLU A 91 3.04 1.47 -2.71
C GLU A 91 3.64 0.92 -1.40
N GLY A 92 4.82 0.32 -1.50
CA GLY A 92 5.63 -0.12 -0.36
C GLY A 92 6.77 0.84 -0.08
N SER A 93 7.35 0.72 1.11
CA SER A 93 8.57 1.39 1.53
C SER A 93 9.70 0.37 1.65
N SER A 94 10.90 0.75 1.25
CA SER A 94 12.09 -0.11 1.42
C SER A 94 12.45 -0.32 2.90
N LYS A 95 11.99 0.57 3.78
CA LYS A 95 12.24 0.54 5.24
C LYS A 95 11.12 -0.13 6.01
N LEU A 96 9.87 0.19 5.65
CA LEU A 96 8.68 -0.23 6.39
C LEU A 96 8.00 -1.47 5.79
N GLY A 97 8.33 -1.83 4.54
CA GLY A 97 7.68 -2.89 3.80
C GLY A 97 6.37 -2.42 3.16
N ALA A 98 5.39 -3.32 3.05
CA ALA A 98 4.09 -2.98 2.48
C ALA A 98 3.34 -1.96 3.34
N ILE A 99 2.82 -0.89 2.72
CA ILE A 99 2.07 0.17 3.40
C ILE A 99 0.61 0.12 2.93
N PRO A 100 -0.38 0.09 3.84
CA PRO A 100 -1.79 0.09 3.44
C PRO A 100 -2.18 1.46 2.87
N CYS A 101 -2.98 1.44 1.81
CA CYS A 101 -3.44 2.63 1.10
C CYS A 101 -4.96 2.63 0.93
N THR A 102 -5.55 3.83 0.89
CA THR A 102 -6.96 3.97 0.55
C THR A 102 -7.18 3.63 -0.92
N TYR A 103 -8.43 3.38 -1.30
CA TYR A 103 -8.79 3.16 -2.71
C TYR A 103 -8.27 4.27 -3.64
N ARG A 104 -8.27 5.53 -3.18
CA ARG A 104 -7.83 6.67 -3.99
C ARG A 104 -6.32 6.73 -4.17
N ASP A 105 -5.58 6.19 -3.20
CA ASP A 105 -4.10 6.23 -3.17
C ASP A 105 -3.48 4.92 -3.67
N ALA A 106 -4.32 3.96 -4.08
CA ALA A 106 -3.88 2.70 -4.65
C ALA A 106 -3.29 2.92 -6.05
N LEU A 107 -2.24 2.15 -6.36
CA LEU A 107 -1.69 2.09 -7.72
C LEU A 107 -2.71 1.47 -8.67
N THR A 108 -3.43 0.45 -8.19
CA THR A 108 -4.58 -0.13 -8.88
C THR A 108 -5.43 -0.93 -7.89
N THR A 109 -6.71 -1.10 -8.22
CA THR A 109 -7.62 -2.01 -7.52
C THR A 109 -8.37 -2.83 -8.57
N ALA A 110 -8.44 -4.14 -8.37
CA ALA A 110 -9.12 -5.07 -9.26
C ALA A 110 -9.98 -6.05 -8.46
N THR A 111 -10.90 -6.72 -9.15
CA THR A 111 -11.76 -7.76 -8.57
C THR A 111 -11.47 -9.07 -9.30
N ALA A 112 -11.19 -10.13 -8.54
CA ALA A 112 -11.08 -11.50 -9.06
C ALA A 112 -12.36 -12.26 -8.70
N ASP A 113 -12.89 -13.04 -9.63
CA ASP A 113 -14.24 -13.65 -9.58
C ASP A 113 -14.26 -15.17 -9.81
N GLY A 114 -13.10 -15.83 -9.67
CA GLY A 114 -12.95 -17.28 -9.88
C GLY A 114 -12.14 -17.66 -11.11
N SER A 115 -11.75 -16.67 -11.92
CA SER A 115 -10.75 -16.81 -12.96
C SER A 115 -9.40 -16.23 -12.53
N SER A 116 -8.31 -16.70 -13.15
CA SER A 116 -6.98 -16.08 -13.00
C SER A 116 -7.07 -14.61 -13.44
N LEU A 117 -6.77 -13.69 -12.53
CA LEU A 117 -6.79 -12.25 -12.78
C LEU A 117 -5.37 -11.76 -13.07
N GLN A 118 -5.21 -10.89 -14.06
CA GLN A 118 -3.98 -10.12 -14.25
C GLN A 118 -4.20 -8.68 -13.77
N VAL A 119 -3.28 -8.20 -12.94
CA VAL A 119 -3.31 -6.85 -12.38
C VAL A 119 -2.08 -6.10 -12.84
N THR A 120 -2.27 -5.09 -13.70
CA THR A 120 -1.18 -4.29 -14.25
C THR A 120 -1.13 -2.92 -13.59
N PHE A 121 0.05 -2.47 -13.21
CA PHE A 121 0.31 -1.15 -12.62
C PHE A 121 1.71 -0.66 -12.98
N THR A 122 1.98 0.64 -12.77
CA THR A 122 3.34 1.18 -12.82
C THR A 122 3.99 1.01 -11.45
N CYS A 123 5.14 0.33 -11.42
CA CYS A 123 5.90 0.14 -10.21
C CYS A 123 6.36 1.49 -9.65
N PRO A 124 6.24 1.74 -8.33
CA PRO A 124 6.60 3.02 -7.73
C PRO A 124 8.05 3.43 -8.05
N ALA A 125 8.22 4.65 -8.56
CA ALA A 125 9.53 5.25 -8.77
C ALA A 125 10.18 5.61 -7.43
N ALA A 126 11.50 5.83 -7.43
CA ALA A 126 12.21 6.33 -6.27
C ALA A 126 11.65 7.69 -5.82
N ARG A 127 11.44 7.85 -4.51
CA ARG A 127 10.96 9.11 -3.92
C ARG A 127 12.04 9.86 -3.16
N ASP A 128 12.92 9.13 -2.47
CA ASP A 128 14.01 9.68 -1.66
C ASP A 128 15.19 8.69 -1.64
N VAL A 129 16.00 8.75 -2.70
CA VAL A 129 17.17 7.87 -2.84
C VAL A 129 18.17 8.07 -1.69
N PRO A 130 18.51 9.30 -1.27
CA PRO A 130 19.37 9.51 -0.09
C PRO A 130 18.81 8.89 1.20
N GLY A 131 17.49 9.00 1.44
CA GLY A 131 16.81 8.35 2.59
C GLY A 131 16.61 6.84 2.44
N GLY A 132 16.93 6.28 1.28
CA GLY A 132 16.83 4.86 0.96
C GLY A 132 15.48 4.42 0.40
N GLU A 133 14.54 5.33 0.15
CA GLU A 133 13.27 5.06 -0.55
C GLU A 133 13.48 5.06 -2.07
N VAL A 134 14.11 3.99 -2.54
CA VAL A 134 14.48 3.76 -3.95
C VAL A 134 13.31 3.32 -4.84
N GLY A 135 12.10 3.24 -4.29
CA GLY A 135 10.91 2.71 -4.97
C GLY A 135 10.99 1.20 -5.15
N GLY A 136 10.28 0.66 -6.13
CA GLY A 136 10.42 -0.75 -6.51
C GLY A 136 9.72 -1.74 -5.57
N SER A 137 8.81 -1.27 -4.72
CA SER A 137 8.14 -2.12 -3.73
C SER A 137 6.64 -1.82 -3.70
N VAL A 138 5.83 -2.87 -3.63
CA VAL A 138 4.37 -2.77 -3.50
C VAL A 138 3.82 -3.78 -2.48
N GLY A 139 2.75 -3.41 -1.80
CA GLY A 139 1.93 -4.31 -1.00
C GLY A 139 0.70 -4.77 -1.77
N VAL A 140 0.43 -6.08 -1.74
CA VAL A 140 -0.80 -6.67 -2.29
C VAL A 140 -1.80 -6.90 -1.15
N TYR A 141 -2.85 -6.11 -1.12
CA TYR A 141 -3.89 -6.18 -0.10
C TYR A 141 -5.11 -6.89 -0.66
N VAL A 142 -5.61 -7.90 0.04
CA VAL A 142 -6.74 -8.73 -0.41
C VAL A 142 -7.89 -8.66 0.59
N ALA A 143 -9.12 -8.53 0.09
CA ALA A 143 -10.34 -8.56 0.89
C ALA A 143 -11.45 -9.31 0.15
N PRO A 144 -12.36 -10.00 0.85
CA PRO A 144 -13.56 -10.54 0.19
C PRO A 144 -14.51 -9.39 -0.17
N LEU A 145 -15.22 -9.43 -1.30
CA LEU A 145 -16.14 -8.33 -1.64
C LEU A 145 -17.31 -8.23 -0.64
N ILE A 146 -17.74 -9.37 -0.12
CA ILE A 146 -18.79 -9.52 0.88
C ILE A 146 -18.15 -10.03 2.17
N GLU A 147 -18.52 -9.46 3.31
CA GLU A 147 -17.97 -9.89 4.59
C GLU A 147 -18.41 -11.32 4.94
N GLY A 148 -17.48 -12.13 5.43
CA GLY A 148 -17.70 -13.55 5.74
C GLY A 148 -17.27 -14.51 4.63
N ASP A 149 -17.09 -14.03 3.40
CA ASP A 149 -16.56 -14.84 2.31
C ASP A 149 -15.04 -15.08 2.45
N PRO A 150 -14.52 -16.20 1.93
CA PRO A 150 -13.08 -16.45 1.90
C PRO A 150 -12.37 -15.50 0.93
N ALA A 151 -11.15 -15.11 1.28
CA ALA A 151 -10.32 -14.21 0.47
C ALA A 151 -8.90 -14.75 0.25
N ASN A 152 -8.81 -15.99 -0.22
CA ASN A 152 -7.53 -16.66 -0.47
C ASN A 152 -7.09 -16.38 -1.91
N VAL A 153 -6.42 -15.25 -2.12
CA VAL A 153 -5.75 -14.93 -3.39
C VAL A 153 -4.30 -14.64 -3.13
N GLU A 154 -3.45 -15.23 -3.96
CA GLU A 154 -2.03 -14.93 -4.03
C GLU A 154 -1.74 -14.26 -5.37
N CYS A 155 -0.99 -13.16 -5.34
CA CYS A 155 -0.59 -12.44 -6.55
C CYS A 155 0.93 -12.48 -6.70
N LEU A 156 1.39 -13.02 -7.80
CA LEU A 156 2.82 -13.20 -8.11
C LEU A 156 3.19 -12.50 -9.42
N PRO A 157 4.42 -11.99 -9.58
CA PRO A 157 4.94 -11.46 -10.84
C PRO A 157 4.89 -12.45 -12.01
#